data_AF-Q7NH75-F1
#
_entry.id   AF-Q7NH75-F1
#
_cell.length_a   1.000
_cell.length_b   1.000
_cell.length_c   1.000
_cell.angle_alpha   90.00
_cell.angle_beta   90.00
_cell.angle_gamma   90.00
#
_symmetry.space_group_name_H-M   'P 1'
#
loop_
_entity.id
_entity.type
_entity.pdbx_description
1 polymer ?
#
loop_
_entity_poly.entity_id
_entity_poly.type
_entity_poly.pdbx_seq_one_letter_code
_entity_poly.pdbx_strand_id
1 'polypeptide(L)' 'MKDMAASVRDRLYAEHRRRGEEFQFLVTRYALERVLYRLGRSRHVESFVLKGAMLFAIWADEPHRAT' A
#
# COMPACT_ATOMS: atom_id res chain seq x y z
N MET A 1 15.02 -15.26 16.50
CA MET A 1 15.01 -14.68 15.14
C MET A 1 13.78 -13.79 15.02
N LYS A 2 13.93 -12.52 14.62
CA LYS A 2 12.80 -11.57 14.55
C LYS A 2 12.14 -11.73 13.18
N ASP A 3 10.95 -12.34 13.13
CA ASP A 3 10.19 -12.46 11.89
C ASP A 3 9.55 -11.11 11.53
N MET A 4 10.18 -10.41 10.61
CA MET A 4 9.72 -9.11 10.14
C MET A 4 8.42 -9.21 9.33
N ALA A 5 8.19 -10.31 8.62
CA ALA A 5 6.97 -10.50 7.85
C ALA A 5 5.77 -10.69 8.78
N ALA A 6 5.92 -11.53 9.81
CA ALA A 6 4.90 -11.69 10.86
C ALA A 6 4.62 -10.36 11.57
N SER A 7 5.67 -9.63 11.97
CA SER A 7 5.51 -8.31 12.62
C SER A 7 4.81 -7.27 11.74
N VAL A 8 5.04 -7.28 10.43
CA VAL A 8 4.32 -6.38 9.50
C VAL A 8 2.88 -6.81 9.37
N ARG A 9 2.60 -8.12 9.23
CA ARG A 9 1.24 -8.65 9.14
C ARG A 9 0.41 -8.31 10.38
N ASP A 10 0.96 -8.46 11.57
CA ASP A 10 0.24 -8.18 12.83
C ASP A 10 -0.08 -6.69 12.95
N ARG A 11 0.82 -5.81 12.53
CA ARG A 11 0.58 -4.35 12.48
C ARG A 11 -0.50 -3.99 11.47
N LEU A 12 -0.49 -4.59 10.29
CA LEU A 12 -1.55 -4.39 9.29
C LEU A 12 -2.89 -4.91 9.81
N TYR A 13 -2.89 -6.03 10.54
CA TYR A 13 -4.11 -6.59 11.11
C TYR A 13 -4.71 -5.66 12.17
N ALA A 14 -3.88 -5.14 13.08
CA ALA A 14 -4.30 -4.14 14.06
C ALA A 14 -4.86 -2.87 13.38
N GLU A 15 -4.23 -2.43 12.29
CA GLU A 15 -4.64 -1.22 11.57
C GLU A 15 -5.97 -1.41 10.82
N HIS A 16 -6.20 -2.58 10.22
CA HIS A 16 -7.47 -2.92 9.57
C HIS A 16 -8.63 -2.83 10.58
N ARG A 17 -8.44 -3.37 11.79
CA ARG A 17 -9.44 -3.32 12.88
C ARG A 17 -9.74 -1.88 13.30
N ARG A 18 -8.73 -1.01 13.29
CA ARG A 18 -8.86 0.40 13.66
C ARG A 18 -9.60 1.23 12.60
N ARG A 19 -9.36 0.95 11.32
CA ARG A 19 -9.94 1.69 10.19
C ARG A 19 -11.31 1.17 9.75
N GLY A 20 -11.66 -0.07 10.10
CA GLY A 20 -12.86 -0.73 9.59
C GLY A 20 -12.76 -1.11 8.10
N GLU A 21 -11.56 -1.03 7.52
CA GLU A 21 -11.29 -1.43 6.15
C GLU A 21 -11.12 -2.95 6.05
N GLU A 22 -11.37 -3.51 4.85
CA GLU A 22 -11.14 -4.93 4.58
C GLU A 22 -9.63 -5.23 4.60
N PHE A 23 -9.24 -6.35 5.22
CA PHE A 23 -7.84 -6.65 5.49
C PHE A 23 -7.04 -6.94 4.21
N GLN A 24 -7.61 -7.67 3.24
CA GLN A 24 -6.94 -7.91 1.96
C GLN A 24 -6.72 -6.60 1.20
N PHE A 25 -7.71 -5.70 1.18
CA PHE A 25 -7.56 -4.37 0.60
C PHE A 25 -6.37 -3.61 1.20
N LEU A 26 -6.27 -3.57 2.53
CA LEU A 26 -5.16 -2.92 3.23
C LEU A 26 -3.81 -3.57 2.90
N VAL A 27 -3.75 -4.90 2.85
CA VAL A 27 -2.52 -5.65 2.52
C VAL A 27 -2.10 -5.38 1.06
N THR A 28 -3.03 -5.40 0.12
CA THR A 28 -2.77 -5.09 -1.30
C THR A 28 -2.26 -3.66 -1.44
N ARG A 29 -2.94 -2.67 -0.83
CA ARG A 29 -2.50 -1.27 -0.84
C ARG A 29 -1.09 -1.13 -0.26
N TYR A 30 -0.85 -1.72 0.90
CA TYR A 30 0.47 -1.70 1.53
C TYR A 30 1.56 -2.27 0.60
N ALA A 31 1.30 -3.44 -0.01
CA ALA A 31 2.27 -4.07 -0.90
C ALA A 31 2.61 -3.18 -2.11
N LEU A 32 1.59 -2.57 -2.74
CA LEU A 32 1.75 -1.66 -3.87
C LEU A 32 2.55 -0.41 -3.47
N GLU A 33 2.20 0.25 -2.38
CA GLU A 33 2.92 1.42 -1.87
C GLU A 33 4.39 1.09 -1.57
N ARG A 34 4.68 -0.10 -0.99
CA ARG A 34 6.05 -0.55 -0.73
C ARG A 34 6.84 -0.81 -2.02
N VAL A 35 6.20 -1.32 -3.08
CA VAL A 35 6.84 -1.47 -4.39
C VAL A 35 7.14 -0.11 -5.00
N LEU A 36 6.18 0.80 -5.01
CA LEU A 36 6.34 2.16 -5.54
C LEU A 36 7.43 2.93 -4.80
N TYR A 37 7.47 2.84 -3.48
CA TYR A 37 8.54 3.41 -2.68
C TYR A 37 9.92 2.89 -3.08
N ARG A 38 10.07 1.56 -3.24
CA ARG A 38 11.35 0.97 -3.66
C ARG A 38 11.73 1.39 -5.09
N LEU A 39 10.75 1.48 -5.99
CA LEU A 39 10.96 1.91 -7.36
C LEU A 39 11.43 3.37 -7.42
N GLY A 40 10.77 4.27 -6.68
CA GLY A 40 11.13 5.69 -6.59
C GLY A 40 12.49 5.94 -5.93
N ARG A 41 12.99 4.98 -5.14
CA ARG A 41 14.34 5.00 -4.55
C ARG A 41 15.40 4.32 -5.41
N SER A 42 15.01 3.73 -6.54
CA SER A 42 15.93 2.98 -7.42
C SER A 42 16.51 3.87 -8.52
N ARG A 43 17.58 3.39 -9.16
CA ARG A 43 18.14 4.01 -10.38
C ARG A 43 17.18 4.04 -11.57
N HIS A 44 16.06 3.33 -11.48
CA HIS A 44 15.09 3.18 -12.57
C HIS A 44 13.88 4.11 -12.43
N VAL A 45 13.88 5.04 -11.47
CA VAL A 45 12.72 5.92 -11.20
C VAL A 45 12.23 6.66 -12.45
N GLU A 46 13.15 7.19 -13.26
CA GLU A 46 12.81 7.92 -14.49
C GLU A 46 12.32 7.01 -15.63
N SER A 47 12.40 5.69 -15.48
CA SER A 47 11.96 4.73 -16.51
C SER A 47 10.49 4.34 -16.37
N PHE A 48 9.80 4.77 -15.32
CA PHE A 48 8.43 4.36 -15.02
C PHE A 48 7.55 5.55 -14.63
N VAL A 49 6.28 5.48 -15.02
CA VAL A 49 5.25 6.44 -14.61
C VAL A 49 4.14 5.71 -13.86
N LEU A 50 3.78 6.21 -12.67
CA LEU A 50 2.60 5.75 -11.94
C LEU A 50 1.34 6.27 -12.63
N LYS A 51 0.38 5.37 -12.89
CA LYS A 51 -0.91 5.69 -13.52
C LYS A 51 -2.06 4.93 -12.86
N GLY A 52 -3.29 5.33 -13.17
CA GLY A 52 -4.51 4.60 -12.82
C GLY A 52 -4.96 4.75 -11.37
N ALA A 53 -5.65 3.72 -10.86
CA ALA A 53 -6.40 3.75 -9.61
C ALA A 53 -5.58 4.17 -8.37
N MET A 54 -4.29 3.84 -8.33
CA MET A 54 -3.39 4.19 -7.22
C MET A 54 -3.20 5.70 -7.04
N LEU A 55 -3.41 6.51 -8.08
CA LEU A 55 -3.34 7.97 -7.98
C LEU A 55 -4.53 8.55 -7.19
N PHE A 56 -5.69 7.91 -7.23
CA PHE A 56 -6.86 8.36 -6.47
C PHE A 56 -6.64 8.25 -4.96
N ALA A 57 -5.80 7.31 -4.49
CA ALA A 57 -5.44 7.20 -3.08
C ALA A 57 -4.63 8.41 -2.55
N ILE A 58 -4.09 9.24 -3.45
CA ILE A 58 -3.30 10.44 -3.12
C ILE A 58 -4.13 11.72 -3.37
N TRP A 59 -5.07 11.69 -4.32
CA TRP A 59 -5.81 12.86 -4.78
C TRP A 59 -7.25 12.97 -4.27
N ALA A 60 -7.86 11.89 -3.79
CA ALA A 60 -9.22 11.92 -3.28
C ALA A 60 -9.21 11.92 -1.75
N ASP A 61 -9.96 12.85 -1.14
CA ASP A 61 -10.22 12.87 0.31
C ASP A 61 -10.95 11.60 0.79
N GLU A 62 -11.58 10.86 -0.14
CA GLU A 62 -12.29 9.61 0.12
C GLU A 62 -11.71 8.47 -0.77
N PRO A 63 -11.34 7.30 -0.23
CA PRO A 63 -10.86 6.18 -1.04
C PRO A 63 -11.93 5.72 -2.03
N HIS A 64 -11.65 5.88 -3.32
CA HIS A 64 -12.56 5.46 -4.38
C HIS A 64 -12.82 3.95 -4.29
N ARG A 65 -14.11 3.56 -4.35
CA ARG A 65 -14.58 2.17 -4.32
C ARG A 65 -13.85 1.33 -5.38
N ALA A 66 -13.36 0.15 -4.97
CA ALA A 66 -12.75 -0.81 -5.89
C ALA A 66 -13.76 -1.21 -6.99
N THR A 67 -13.37 -1.06 -8.25
CA THR A 67 -14.08 -1.56 -9.46
C THR A 67 -13.65 -2.97 -9.79
#